data_AF-A0A7C7TWC1-F1
#
_entry.id   AF-A0A7C7TWC1-F1
#
_cell.length_a   1.000
_cell.length_b   1.000
_cell.length_c   1.000
_cell.angle_alpha   90.00
_cell.angle_beta   90.00
_cell.angle_gamma   90.00
#
_symmetry.space_group_name_H-M   'P 1'
#
loop_
_entity.id
_entity.type
_entity.pdbx_description
1 polymer ?
#
loop_
_entity_poly.entity_id
_entity_poly.type
_entity_poly.pdbx_seq_one_letter_code
_entity_poly.pdbx_strand_id
1 'polypeptide(L)'
;MVKNYRFYKFFSFLIFFLNSSFLNPVLKLKHNAFSEKLNYSVELENYNVPTNIIYLINDFNGFKESLAFKESGGRYNIINKFGYLGKYQFNLNTLKMYKIRNTTHFINNPMLQEMVFLINVQRNKWILRRDIKWFVGTIINGVEITESGILAAAHLSGAGNVKKYLRENGEDDKKDAFGTSISSYMNYFSNYDLSSVSAVRKPKVDLIELKK
;
A
#
# COMPACT_ATOMS: atom_id res chain seq x y z
N MET A 1 -37.67 28.79 34.20
CA MET A 1 -36.28 28.97 33.75
C MET A 1 -36.16 28.51 32.29
N VAL A 2 -36.72 29.29 31.35
CA VAL A 2 -36.82 28.91 29.92
C VAL A 2 -36.22 30.02 29.07
N LYS A 3 -34.90 30.10 29.05
CA LYS A 3 -34.13 30.89 28.08
C LYS A 3 -32.81 30.16 27.93
N ASN A 4 -32.63 29.51 26.77
CA ASN A 4 -31.36 29.15 26.12
C ASN A 4 -31.54 28.09 25.01
N TYR A 5 -32.71 27.44 24.94
CA TYR A 5 -32.96 26.41 23.91
C TYR A 5 -32.99 26.95 22.46
N ARG A 6 -33.33 28.24 22.26
CA ARG A 6 -33.33 28.88 20.92
C ARG A 6 -31.91 29.16 20.40
N PHE A 7 -30.95 29.39 21.28
CA PHE A 7 -29.56 29.67 20.90
C PHE A 7 -28.87 28.42 20.36
N TYR A 8 -29.07 27.26 21.00
CA TYR A 8 -28.53 25.98 20.54
C TYR A 8 -29.14 25.50 19.22
N LYS A 9 -30.40 25.83 18.92
CA LYS A 9 -31.00 25.54 17.59
C LYS A 9 -30.38 26.38 16.48
N PHE A 10 -30.08 27.66 16.74
CA PHE A 10 -29.40 28.53 15.78
C PHE A 10 -27.95 28.06 15.51
N PHE A 11 -27.23 27.65 16.56
CA PHE A 11 -25.87 27.14 16.43
C PHE A 11 -25.81 25.77 15.71
N SER A 12 -26.79 24.90 15.93
CA SER A 12 -26.94 23.63 15.20
C SER A 12 -27.20 23.84 13.70
N PHE A 13 -28.02 24.83 13.34
CA PHE A 13 -28.29 25.15 11.93
C PHE A 13 -27.07 25.76 11.21
N LEU A 14 -26.26 26.57 11.91
CA LEU A 14 -25.03 27.16 11.37
C LEU A 14 -23.95 26.12 11.10
N ILE A 15 -23.82 25.10 11.97
CA ILE A 15 -22.91 23.97 11.76
C ILE A 15 -23.35 23.11 10.56
N PHE A 16 -24.66 22.96 10.33
CA PHE A 16 -25.16 22.26 9.15
C PHE A 16 -24.87 23.04 7.86
N PHE A 17 -24.99 24.37 7.87
CA PHE A 17 -24.66 25.22 6.73
C PHE A 17 -23.16 25.26 6.41
N LEU A 18 -22.28 25.27 7.42
CA LEU A 18 -20.82 25.21 7.20
C LEU A 18 -20.35 23.86 6.64
N ASN A 19 -21.07 22.77 6.92
CA ASN A 19 -20.79 21.45 6.31
C ASN A 19 -21.35 21.32 4.89
N SER A 20 -22.32 22.14 4.48
CA SER A 20 -22.84 22.15 3.10
C SER A 20 -21.93 22.81 2.07
N SER A 21 -20.81 23.41 2.51
CA SER A 21 -19.80 24.01 1.61
C SER A 21 -18.93 22.98 0.87
N PHE A 22 -19.17 21.68 1.05
CA PHE A 22 -18.73 20.64 0.10
C PHE A 22 -19.79 20.42 -0.98
N LEU A 23 -20.26 21.52 -1.59
CA LEU A 23 -20.80 21.45 -2.93
C LEU A 23 -19.62 21.10 -3.84
N ASN A 24 -19.65 19.91 -4.42
CA ASN A 24 -18.77 19.53 -5.53
C ASN A 24 -18.66 20.73 -6.48
N PRO A 25 -17.46 21.30 -6.72
CA PRO A 25 -17.29 22.03 -7.95
C PRO A 25 -17.47 20.96 -9.03
N VAL A 26 -18.66 20.91 -9.64
CA VAL A 26 -18.83 20.31 -10.95
C VAL A 26 -17.93 21.15 -11.84
N LEU A 27 -16.66 20.75 -11.91
CA LEU A 27 -15.79 21.06 -13.03
C LEU A 27 -16.50 20.43 -14.22
N LYS A 28 -17.42 21.18 -14.80
CA LYS A 28 -17.80 21.04 -16.19
C LYS A 28 -16.52 21.33 -16.96
N LEU A 29 -15.69 20.31 -17.12
CA LEU A 29 -14.67 20.30 -18.15
C LEU A 29 -15.44 20.61 -19.42
N LYS A 30 -15.25 21.83 -19.93
CA LYS A 30 -15.69 22.21 -21.24
C LYS A 30 -14.86 21.34 -22.18
N HIS A 31 -15.37 20.14 -22.49
CA HIS A 31 -14.91 19.37 -23.63
C HIS A 31 -14.95 20.35 -24.80
N ASN A 32 -13.76 20.78 -25.24
CA ASN A 32 -13.41 21.80 -26.24
C ASN A 32 -12.35 22.82 -25.79
N ALA A 33 -11.68 22.63 -24.64
CA ALA A 33 -10.43 23.35 -24.35
C ALA A 33 -9.18 22.76 -25.07
N PHE A 34 -9.34 21.69 -25.85
CA PHE A 34 -8.26 21.05 -26.60
C PHE A 34 -8.43 21.29 -28.11
N SER A 35 -8.45 22.57 -28.50
CA SER A 35 -8.28 22.98 -29.90
C SER A 35 -7.48 24.27 -29.95
N GLU A 36 -6.40 24.33 -29.16
CA GLU A 36 -5.27 25.16 -29.56
C GLU A 36 -4.28 24.27 -30.28
N LYS A 37 -4.00 24.61 -31.54
CA LYS A 37 -2.91 24.05 -32.33
C LYS A 37 -1.61 24.55 -31.69
N LEU A 38 -1.19 23.93 -30.60
CA LEU A 38 0.09 24.22 -29.97
C LEU A 38 1.18 23.68 -30.89
N ASN A 39 1.83 24.59 -31.61
CA ASN A 39 3.07 24.29 -32.32
C ASN A 39 4.17 24.15 -31.27
N TYR A 40 4.38 22.93 -30.79
CA TYR A 40 5.54 22.62 -29.96
C TYR A 40 6.80 22.71 -30.82
N SER A 41 7.48 23.86 -30.78
CA SER A 41 8.83 24.03 -31.31
C SER A 41 9.84 23.64 -30.24
N VAL A 42 9.83 22.38 -29.81
CA VAL A 42 10.93 21.84 -29.01
C VAL A 42 11.91 21.23 -30.00
N GLU A 43 13.05 21.90 -30.18
CA GLU A 43 14.19 21.31 -30.87
C GLU A 43 14.61 20.05 -30.10
N LEU A 44 14.65 18.91 -30.79
CA LEU A 44 15.11 17.64 -30.21
C LEU A 44 16.63 17.74 -30.00
N GLU A 45 17.05 18.31 -28.87
CA GLU A 45 18.40 18.07 -28.38
C GLU A 45 18.53 16.57 -28.07
N ASN A 46 19.46 15.91 -28.76
CA ASN A 46 19.88 14.55 -28.45
C ASN A 46 20.60 14.56 -27.09
N TYR A 47 19.83 14.54 -26.00
CA TYR A 47 20.37 14.23 -24.70
C TYR A 47 20.88 12.79 -24.73
N ASN A 48 22.18 12.61 -24.52
CA ASN A 48 22.74 11.32 -24.13
C ASN A 48 22.07 10.94 -22.80
N VAL A 49 20.95 10.22 -22.88
CA VAL A 49 20.25 9.72 -21.70
C VAL A 49 21.27 8.91 -20.92
N PRO A 50 21.63 9.32 -19.68
CA PRO A 50 22.55 8.53 -18.88
C PRO A 50 21.96 7.12 -18.78
N THR A 51 22.73 6.13 -19.19
CA THR A 51 22.35 4.70 -19.28
C THR A 51 22.00 4.06 -17.93
N ASN A 52 21.93 4.86 -16.88
CA ASN A 52 21.58 4.45 -15.52
C ASN A 52 20.15 4.86 -15.15
N ILE A 53 19.22 4.79 -16.10
CA ILE A 53 17.80 4.70 -15.76
C ILE A 53 17.60 3.33 -15.11
N ILE A 54 17.47 3.32 -13.79
CA ILE A 54 17.08 2.13 -13.03
C ILE A 54 15.62 1.84 -13.41
N TYR A 55 15.42 1.04 -14.45
CA TYR A 55 14.11 0.48 -14.74
C TYR A 55 13.91 -0.72 -13.83
N LEU A 56 13.05 -0.56 -12.83
CA LEU A 56 12.61 -1.70 -12.03
C LEU A 56 11.76 -2.60 -12.95
N ILE A 57 12.28 -3.79 -13.23
CA ILE A 57 11.51 -4.85 -13.86
C ILE A 57 10.37 -5.20 -12.91
N ASN A 58 9.23 -5.63 -13.46
CA ASN A 58 8.07 -6.08 -12.70
C ASN A 58 8.29 -7.46 -12.04
N ASP A 59 9.43 -7.65 -11.38
CA ASP A 59 9.80 -8.84 -10.61
C ASP A 59 9.62 -8.60 -9.09
N PHE A 60 10.12 -9.52 -8.26
CA PHE A 60 10.08 -9.35 -6.81
C PHE A 60 10.85 -8.11 -6.31
N ASN A 61 11.95 -7.72 -6.96
CA ASN A 61 12.68 -6.52 -6.56
C ASN A 61 11.88 -5.27 -6.91
N GLY A 62 11.28 -5.20 -8.10
CA GLY A 62 10.36 -4.13 -8.47
C GLY A 62 9.20 -4.01 -7.49
N PHE A 63 8.56 -5.13 -7.13
CA PHE A 63 7.47 -5.17 -6.16
C PHE A 63 7.90 -4.60 -4.81
N LYS A 64 9.03 -5.08 -4.30
CA LYS A 64 9.57 -4.71 -2.99
C LYS A 64 9.94 -3.22 -2.95
N GLU A 65 10.63 -2.70 -3.96
CA GLU A 65 11.05 -1.30 -4.00
C GLU A 65 9.86 -0.35 -4.20
N SER A 66 8.90 -0.69 -5.05
CA SER A 66 7.66 0.08 -5.21
C SER A 66 6.83 0.12 -3.93
N LEU A 67 6.72 -1.02 -3.23
CA LEU A 67 6.03 -1.07 -1.95
C LEU A 67 6.77 -0.26 -0.90
N ALA A 68 8.09 -0.40 -0.79
CA ALA A 68 8.91 0.41 0.10
C ALA A 68 8.77 1.92 -0.16
N PHE A 69 8.70 2.32 -1.44
CA PHE A 69 8.48 3.71 -1.81
C PHE A 69 7.12 4.21 -1.32
N LYS A 70 6.06 3.41 -1.51
CA LYS A 70 4.71 3.73 -1.02
C LYS A 70 4.63 3.85 0.51
N GLU A 71 5.32 2.95 1.23
CA GLU A 71 5.29 2.88 2.69
C GLU A 71 6.13 3.99 3.36
N SER A 72 7.35 4.22 2.88
CA SER A 72 8.34 5.06 3.58
C SER A 72 9.11 6.03 2.69
N GLY A 73 8.92 5.97 1.37
CA GLY A 73 9.85 6.56 0.40
C GLY A 73 11.20 5.81 0.34
N GLY A 74 11.25 4.54 0.72
CA GLY A 74 12.47 3.72 0.71
C GLY A 74 13.40 3.91 1.92
N ARG A 75 12.96 4.58 2.99
CA ARG A 75 13.83 4.97 4.12
C ARG A 75 13.82 3.92 5.24
N TYR A 76 14.99 3.36 5.55
CA TYR A 76 15.15 2.37 6.62
C TYR A 76 15.00 2.93 8.04
N ASN A 77 15.29 4.21 8.25
CA ASN A 77 15.48 4.77 9.59
C ASN A 77 14.31 5.66 10.04
N ILE A 78 13.09 5.35 9.62
CA ILE A 78 11.89 6.13 9.97
C ILE A 78 10.92 5.34 10.84
N ILE A 79 10.23 6.05 11.74
CA ILE A 79 9.11 5.53 12.51
C ILE A 79 7.96 6.51 12.33
N ASN A 80 6.80 6.04 11.86
CA ASN A 80 5.66 6.93 11.69
C ASN A 80 4.94 7.21 13.03
N LYS A 81 3.98 8.14 13.01
CA LYS A 81 3.18 8.53 14.19
C LYS A 81 2.40 7.39 14.85
N PHE A 82 2.21 6.27 14.15
CA PHE A 82 1.52 5.08 14.64
C PHE A 82 2.48 3.97 15.11
N GLY A 83 3.79 4.22 15.06
CA GLY A 83 4.82 3.29 15.52
C GLY A 83 5.22 2.20 14.52
N TYR A 84 4.88 2.35 13.23
CA TYR A 84 5.37 1.45 12.19
C TYR A 84 6.82 1.79 11.81
N LEU A 85 7.63 0.75 11.59
CA LEU A 85 9.10 0.87 11.54
C LEU A 85 9.67 0.62 10.15
N GLY A 86 10.55 1.53 9.75
CA GLY A 86 11.52 1.35 8.67
C GLY A 86 10.95 1.36 7.26
N LYS A 87 11.73 0.81 6.33
CA LYS A 87 11.50 0.90 4.88
C LYS A 87 10.13 0.37 4.46
N TYR A 88 9.66 -0.66 5.15
CA TYR A 88 8.39 -1.34 4.85
C TYR A 88 7.29 -1.04 5.88
N GLN A 89 7.52 -0.08 6.79
CA GLN A 89 6.58 0.30 7.83
C GLN A 89 6.00 -0.91 8.57
N PHE A 90 6.84 -1.71 9.22
CA PHE A 90 6.39 -2.90 9.94
C PHE A 90 5.72 -2.57 11.28
N ASN A 91 4.59 -3.23 11.58
CA ASN A 91 3.98 -3.20 12.90
C ASN A 91 4.82 -3.99 13.92
N LEU A 92 4.92 -3.48 15.15
CA LEU A 92 5.62 -4.16 16.26
C LEU A 92 5.14 -5.60 16.51
N ASN A 93 3.85 -5.86 16.38
CA ASN A 93 3.29 -7.20 16.58
C ASN A 93 3.74 -8.15 15.47
N THR A 94 3.84 -7.67 14.22
CA THR A 94 4.40 -8.45 13.11
C THR A 94 5.87 -8.79 13.36
N LEU A 95 6.67 -7.84 13.84
CA LEU A 95 8.07 -8.09 14.20
C LEU A 95 8.20 -9.12 15.33
N LYS A 96 7.35 -9.02 16.37
CA LYS A 96 7.30 -9.99 17.47
C LYS A 96 6.96 -11.40 16.98
N MET A 97 6.12 -11.54 15.95
CA MET A 97 5.82 -12.85 15.33
C MET A 97 7.06 -13.51 14.71
N TYR A 98 8.04 -12.72 14.28
CA TYR A 98 9.35 -13.17 13.79
C TYR A 98 10.44 -13.17 14.87
N LYS A 99 10.05 -13.04 16.15
CA LYS A 99 10.95 -12.98 17.32
C LYS A 99 11.89 -11.76 17.34
N ILE A 100 11.58 -10.72 16.57
CA ILE A 100 12.33 -9.47 16.56
C ILE A 100 11.70 -8.54 17.60
N ARG A 101 12.38 -8.36 18.73
CA ARG A 101 11.90 -7.56 19.87
C ARG A 101 12.67 -6.27 20.07
N ASN A 102 13.93 -6.22 19.63
CA ASN A 102 14.76 -5.03 19.74
C ASN A 102 14.50 -4.11 18.53
N THR A 103 13.65 -3.11 18.74
CA THR A 103 13.25 -2.15 17.71
C THR A 103 14.39 -1.25 17.27
N THR A 104 15.28 -0.86 18.19
CA THR A 104 16.48 -0.06 17.90
C THR A 104 17.46 -0.83 17.02
N HIS A 105 17.65 -2.12 17.27
CA HIS A 105 18.43 -2.97 16.37
C HIS A 105 17.74 -3.09 15.01
N PHE A 106 16.41 -3.31 14.97
CA PHE A 106 15.68 -3.48 13.72
C PHE A 106 15.76 -2.23 12.83
N ILE A 107 15.54 -1.04 13.41
CA ILE A 107 15.54 0.21 12.66
C ILE A 107 16.93 0.53 12.09
N ASN A 108 17.99 0.19 12.82
CA ASN A 108 19.37 0.45 12.40
C ASN A 108 19.99 -0.67 11.55
N ASN A 109 19.24 -1.71 11.19
CA ASN A 109 19.74 -2.84 10.41
C ASN A 109 18.92 -3.02 9.12
N PRO A 110 19.31 -2.36 8.01
CA PRO A 110 18.64 -2.49 6.71
C PRO A 110 18.48 -3.93 6.25
N MET A 111 19.54 -4.74 6.38
CA MET A 111 19.55 -6.14 5.97
C MET A 111 18.46 -6.96 6.69
N LEU A 112 18.28 -6.72 7.99
CA LEU A 112 17.22 -7.36 8.77
C LEU A 112 15.82 -6.93 8.28
N GLN A 113 15.63 -5.67 7.89
CA GLN A 113 14.35 -5.21 7.32
C GLN A 113 14.05 -5.90 5.99
N GLU A 114 15.05 -6.04 5.12
CA GLU A 114 14.95 -6.75 3.84
C GLU A 114 14.58 -8.23 4.04
N MET A 115 15.27 -8.91 4.96
CA MET A 115 14.95 -10.31 5.29
C MET A 115 13.53 -10.46 5.86
N VAL A 116 13.14 -9.57 6.77
CA VAL A 116 11.80 -9.60 7.37
C VAL A 116 10.72 -9.38 6.32
N PHE A 117 10.96 -8.50 5.35
CA PHE A 117 10.06 -8.32 4.22
C PHE A 117 9.89 -9.60 3.41
N LEU A 118 11.00 -10.22 2.99
CA LEU A 118 10.96 -11.48 2.24
C LEU A 118 10.19 -12.57 2.99
N ILE A 119 10.53 -12.85 4.25
CA ILE A 119 9.84 -13.90 5.02
C ILE A 119 8.37 -13.58 5.29
N ASN A 120 8.01 -12.29 5.38
CA ASN A 120 6.62 -11.87 5.52
C ASN A 120 5.80 -12.17 4.26
N VAL A 121 6.36 -11.89 3.08
CA VAL A 121 5.77 -12.24 1.80
C VAL A 121 5.64 -13.76 1.67
N GLN A 122 6.69 -14.53 1.96
CA GLN A 122 6.66 -16.00 1.93
C GLN A 122 5.56 -16.58 2.84
N ARG A 123 5.43 -16.04 4.06
CA ARG A 123 4.41 -16.47 5.02
C ARG A 123 2.99 -16.13 4.54
N ASN A 124 2.78 -14.90 4.06
CA ASN A 124 1.48 -14.48 3.53
C ASN A 124 1.08 -15.32 2.31
N LYS A 125 2.02 -15.60 1.40
CA LYS A 125 1.83 -16.50 0.26
C LYS A 125 1.40 -17.89 0.70
N TRP A 126 2.00 -18.43 1.77
CA TRP A 126 1.54 -19.70 2.34
C TRP A 126 0.15 -19.64 2.97
N ILE A 127 -0.16 -18.59 3.73
CA ILE A 127 -1.47 -18.42 4.38
C ILE A 127 -2.59 -18.33 3.34
N LEU A 128 -2.33 -17.63 2.24
CA LEU A 128 -3.29 -17.30 1.17
C LEU A 128 -3.20 -18.23 -0.04
N ARG A 129 -2.35 -19.27 -0.03
CA ARG A 129 -2.13 -20.16 -1.20
C ARG A 129 -3.38 -20.70 -1.88
N ARG A 130 -4.45 -20.95 -1.11
CA ARG A 130 -5.74 -21.41 -1.65
C ARG A 130 -6.50 -20.25 -2.27
N ASP A 131 -6.51 -19.12 -1.59
CA ASP A 131 -7.18 -17.90 -2.05
C ASP A 131 -6.50 -17.36 -3.32
N ILE A 132 -5.16 -17.36 -3.40
CA ILE A 132 -4.40 -17.07 -4.63
C ILE A 132 -4.85 -17.99 -5.77
N LYS A 133 -4.89 -19.31 -5.53
CA LYS A 133 -5.32 -20.28 -6.55
C LYS A 133 -6.76 -20.06 -7.03
N TRP A 134 -7.66 -19.63 -6.15
CA TRP A 134 -9.08 -19.50 -6.46
C TRP A 134 -9.45 -18.17 -7.11
N PHE A 135 -8.75 -17.08 -6.75
CA PHE A 135 -9.17 -15.73 -7.11
C PHE A 135 -8.25 -15.05 -8.12
N VAL A 136 -7.00 -15.47 -8.34
CA VAL A 136 -6.16 -14.82 -9.36
C VAL A 136 -6.83 -14.93 -10.74
N GLY A 137 -6.93 -13.79 -11.44
CA GLY A 137 -7.61 -13.63 -12.72
C GLY A 137 -9.10 -13.31 -12.63
N THR A 138 -9.69 -13.26 -11.43
CA THR A 138 -11.06 -12.76 -11.26
C THR A 138 -11.10 -11.25 -11.14
N ILE A 139 -12.30 -10.66 -11.22
CA ILE A 139 -12.54 -9.23 -11.00
C ILE A 139 -13.48 -9.09 -9.79
N ILE A 140 -13.07 -8.31 -8.79
CA ILE A 140 -13.89 -7.96 -7.63
C ILE A 140 -13.98 -6.44 -7.55
N ASN A 141 -15.20 -5.89 -7.58
CA ASN A 141 -15.45 -4.44 -7.53
C ASN A 141 -14.63 -3.63 -8.55
N GLY A 142 -14.42 -4.18 -9.75
CA GLY A 142 -13.64 -3.55 -10.82
C GLY A 142 -12.12 -3.68 -10.70
N VAL A 143 -11.61 -4.41 -9.71
CA VAL A 143 -10.17 -4.71 -9.54
C VAL A 143 -9.89 -6.12 -10.01
N GLU A 144 -8.96 -6.28 -10.96
CA GLU A 144 -8.40 -7.58 -11.32
C GLU A 144 -7.53 -8.10 -10.17
N ILE A 145 -7.81 -9.33 -9.75
CA ILE A 145 -7.11 -9.97 -8.64
C ILE A 145 -5.83 -10.64 -9.16
N THR A 146 -4.69 -10.24 -8.62
CA THR A 146 -3.38 -10.84 -8.95
C THR A 146 -2.65 -11.31 -7.70
N GLU A 147 -1.64 -12.18 -7.86
CA GLU A 147 -0.86 -12.68 -6.73
C GLU A 147 -0.16 -11.52 -5.99
N SER A 148 0.45 -10.59 -6.73
CA SER A 148 1.15 -9.44 -6.16
C SER A 148 0.20 -8.48 -5.45
N GLY A 149 -0.99 -8.24 -6.01
CA GLY A 149 -2.02 -7.44 -5.36
C GLY A 149 -2.48 -8.07 -4.04
N ILE A 150 -2.73 -9.38 -4.02
CA ILE A 150 -3.09 -10.13 -2.80
C ILE A 150 -1.99 -10.00 -1.73
N LEU A 151 -0.73 -10.15 -2.11
CA LEU A 151 0.39 -10.11 -1.16
C LEU A 151 0.68 -8.70 -0.64
N ALA A 152 0.53 -7.67 -1.48
CA ALA A 152 0.59 -6.28 -1.04
C ALA A 152 -0.54 -5.93 -0.07
N ALA A 153 -1.78 -6.29 -0.39
CA ALA A 153 -2.90 -6.06 0.51
C ALA A 153 -2.74 -6.82 1.84
N ALA A 154 -2.09 -7.98 1.82
CA ALA A 154 -1.78 -8.75 3.03
C ALA A 154 -0.66 -8.09 3.86
N HIS A 155 0.25 -7.33 3.25
CA HIS A 155 1.19 -6.47 3.96
C HIS A 155 0.46 -5.32 4.67
N LEU A 156 -0.46 -4.65 3.96
CA LEU A 156 -1.24 -3.53 4.47
C LEU A 156 -2.16 -3.91 5.63
N SER A 157 -3.04 -4.88 5.41
CA SER A 157 -4.18 -5.18 6.30
C SER A 157 -4.10 -6.57 6.94
N GLY A 158 -3.05 -7.34 6.64
CA GLY A 158 -2.89 -8.70 7.12
C GLY A 158 -3.66 -9.73 6.29
N ALA A 159 -3.07 -10.92 6.14
CA ALA A 159 -3.64 -12.00 5.34
C ALA A 159 -5.04 -12.48 5.79
N GLY A 160 -5.40 -12.29 7.06
CA GLY A 160 -6.73 -12.63 7.58
C GLY A 160 -7.83 -11.75 6.98
N ASN A 161 -7.59 -10.44 6.88
CA ASN A 161 -8.56 -9.51 6.30
C ASN A 161 -8.65 -9.67 4.79
N VAL A 162 -7.51 -9.86 4.11
CA VAL A 162 -7.50 -10.14 2.65
C VAL A 162 -8.30 -11.41 2.32
N LYS A 163 -8.19 -12.44 3.16
CA LYS A 163 -8.99 -13.66 2.98
C LYS A 163 -10.49 -13.38 3.06
N LYS A 164 -10.93 -12.54 3.99
CA LYS A 164 -12.35 -12.16 4.10
C LYS A 164 -12.80 -11.37 2.88
N TYR A 165 -12.06 -10.32 2.53
CA TYR A 165 -12.29 -9.52 1.33
C TYR A 165 -12.49 -10.39 0.09
N LEU A 166 -11.57 -11.33 -0.18
CA LEU A 166 -11.66 -12.21 -1.35
C LEU A 166 -12.92 -13.11 -1.29
N ARG A 167 -13.17 -13.75 -0.15
CA ARG A 167 -14.24 -14.75 -0.01
C ARG A 167 -15.64 -14.16 0.10
N GLU A 168 -15.73 -12.92 0.54
CA GLU A 168 -16.98 -12.15 0.64
C GLU A 168 -17.14 -11.22 -0.58
N ASN A 169 -16.47 -11.54 -1.70
CA ASN A 169 -16.58 -10.83 -2.96
C ASN A 169 -16.41 -9.30 -2.83
N GLY A 170 -15.48 -8.87 -1.97
CA GLY A 170 -15.11 -7.48 -1.77
C GLY A 170 -15.96 -6.69 -0.78
N GLU A 171 -16.90 -7.32 -0.06
CA GLU A 171 -17.72 -6.64 0.95
C GLU A 171 -16.88 -6.11 2.14
N ASP A 172 -15.95 -6.91 2.70
CA ASP A 172 -15.06 -6.50 3.80
C ASP A 172 -13.78 -5.79 3.28
N ASP A 173 -13.94 -4.61 2.65
CA ASP A 173 -12.84 -3.78 2.15
C ASP A 173 -12.25 -2.86 3.22
N LYS A 174 -11.54 -3.46 4.20
CA LYS A 174 -10.97 -2.73 5.34
C LYS A 174 -9.96 -1.68 4.90
N LYS A 175 -9.96 -0.56 5.64
CA LYS A 175 -9.03 0.54 5.47
C LYS A 175 -7.99 0.57 6.58
N ASP A 176 -6.77 0.96 6.24
CA ASP A 176 -5.72 1.26 7.21
C ASP A 176 -5.97 2.61 7.92
N ALA A 177 -5.05 3.01 8.80
CA ALA A 177 -5.13 4.27 9.53
C ALA A 177 -4.98 5.53 8.65
N PHE A 178 -4.55 5.37 7.40
CA PHE A 178 -4.42 6.44 6.40
C PHE A 178 -5.58 6.44 5.39
N GLY A 179 -6.54 5.53 5.52
CA GLY A 179 -7.72 5.43 4.66
C GLY A 179 -7.51 4.59 3.40
N THR A 180 -6.36 3.93 3.26
CA THR A 180 -6.04 3.04 2.14
C THR A 180 -6.77 1.71 2.31
N SER A 181 -7.56 1.31 1.32
CA SER A 181 -8.33 0.06 1.35
C SER A 181 -7.56 -1.14 0.81
N ILE A 182 -8.06 -2.36 1.09
CA ILE A 182 -7.53 -3.61 0.54
C ILE A 182 -7.59 -3.58 -0.99
N SER A 183 -8.74 -3.23 -1.56
CA SER A 183 -8.93 -3.12 -3.01
C SER A 183 -7.97 -2.12 -3.66
N SER A 184 -7.73 -0.98 -3.00
CA SER A 184 -6.81 0.05 -3.50
C SER A 184 -5.37 -0.45 -3.57
N TYR A 185 -4.88 -1.12 -2.51
CA TYR A 185 -3.53 -1.72 -2.54
C TYR A 185 -3.42 -2.87 -3.53
N MET A 186 -4.46 -3.70 -3.61
CA MET A 186 -4.49 -4.82 -4.55
C MET A 186 -4.37 -4.34 -5.99
N ASN A 187 -5.11 -3.30 -6.36
CA ASN A 187 -5.03 -2.68 -7.68
C ASN A 187 -3.69 -1.98 -7.93
N TYR A 188 -3.16 -1.25 -6.94
CA TYR A 188 -1.91 -0.50 -7.09
C TYR A 188 -0.70 -1.41 -7.35
N PHE A 189 -0.68 -2.61 -6.75
CA PHE A 189 0.40 -3.58 -6.88
C PHE A 189 0.07 -4.77 -7.78
N SER A 190 -0.85 -4.62 -8.74
CA SER A 190 -1.36 -5.74 -9.53
C SER A 190 -0.35 -6.36 -10.51
N ASN A 191 0.67 -5.60 -10.94
CA ASN A 191 1.49 -5.94 -12.10
C ASN A 191 2.92 -6.45 -11.77
N TYR A 192 3.09 -7.30 -10.76
CA TYR A 192 4.41 -7.86 -10.43
C TYR A 192 4.43 -9.38 -10.47
N ASP A 193 5.50 -9.96 -11.03
CA ASP A 193 5.78 -11.39 -10.99
C ASP A 193 6.52 -11.75 -9.69
N LEU A 194 5.84 -12.54 -8.86
CA LEU A 194 6.33 -13.02 -7.57
C LEU A 194 6.58 -14.54 -7.57
N SER A 195 6.67 -15.15 -8.75
CA SER A 195 6.91 -16.59 -8.94
C SER A 195 8.19 -17.09 -8.26
N SER A 196 9.24 -16.25 -8.21
CA SER A 196 10.51 -16.54 -7.55
C SER A 196 10.40 -16.68 -6.02
N VAL A 197 9.34 -16.15 -5.40
CA VAL A 197 9.14 -16.20 -3.95
C VAL A 197 8.35 -17.46 -3.58
N SER A 198 9.01 -18.39 -2.88
CA SER A 198 8.37 -19.62 -2.39
C SER A 198 7.38 -19.36 -1.24
N ALA A 199 6.31 -20.14 -1.17
CA ALA A 199 5.37 -20.10 -0.04
C ALA A 199 5.91 -20.92 1.15
N VAL A 200 6.18 -20.28 2.29
CA VAL A 200 6.77 -20.94 3.47
C VAL A 200 5.87 -20.78 4.70
N ARG A 201 5.54 -21.88 5.40
CA ARG A 201 4.60 -21.83 6.54
C ARG A 201 5.14 -21.12 7.78
N LYS A 202 6.42 -21.34 8.09
CA LYS A 202 7.10 -20.82 9.28
C LYS A 202 8.50 -20.35 8.90
N PRO A 203 8.61 -19.32 8.04
CA PRO A 203 9.91 -18.80 7.67
C PRO A 203 10.57 -18.14 8.88
N LYS A 204 11.89 -18.13 8.90
CA LYS A 204 12.71 -17.57 9.97
C LYS A 204 13.79 -16.70 9.33
N VAL A 205 14.19 -15.66 10.04
CA VAL A 205 15.41 -14.92 9.69
C VAL A 205 16.58 -15.88 9.92
N ASP A 206 17.35 -16.18 8.87
CA ASP A 206 18.51 -17.03 9.00
C ASP A 206 19.69 -16.19 9.52
N LEU A 207 20.09 -16.44 10.77
CA LEU A 207 21.05 -15.60 11.49
C LEU A 207 22.48 -15.72 10.91
N ILE A 208 22.73 -16.69 10.04
CA ILE A 208 24.03 -16.90 9.38
C ILE A 208 24.34 -15.76 8.41
N GLU A 209 23.32 -15.19 7.75
CA GLU A 209 23.50 -14.08 6.82
C GLU A 209 23.80 -12.75 7.52
N LEU A 210 23.39 -12.57 8.79
CA LEU A 210 23.66 -11.34 9.56
C LEU A 210 25.10 -11.22 10.08
N LYS A 211 25.95 -12.22 9.86
CA LYS A 211 27.36 -12.27 10.33
C LYS A 211 28.39 -12.09 9.22
N LYS A 212 27.97 -11.95 7.96
CA LYS A 212 28.82 -11.59 6.83
C LYS A 212 28.69 -10.09 6.55
#